data_AF-A1SWK5-F1
#
_entry.id   AF-A1SWK5-F1
#
_cell.length_a   1.000
_cell.length_b   1.000
_cell.length_c   1.000
_cell.angle_alpha   90.00
_cell.angle_beta   90.00
_cell.angle_gamma   90.00
#
_symmetry.space_group_name_H-M   'P 1'
#
loop_
_entity.id
_entity.type
_entity.pdbx_description
1 polymer ?
#
loop_
_entity_poly.entity_id
_entity_poly.type
_entity_poly.pdbx_seq_one_letter_code
_entity_poly.pdbx_strand_id
1 'polypeptide(L)'
;MDADRATRTEATLRKADVVMAPERLGAMHQTRISFVRTLIRKMAQQQWKVSKQEWQLCPQGFGHVIYKLATPHHVYHLVVFCNEIADYERNDRVIAEKWDVTFALVYGYVDESLLEKLRSNVPLQEAGRNPNNVLVLARANKSVRVFEHIVSHLAKGVQPNPKDLAEVCYILRTTAVYGNGKFGIADFKLLEKNPDFEQSFSAQMCAVYLLRSFSLDWVNYLATQRGGEQATKLHRELQRYLGVGNATGLGMAPYLINHPCTVDQWMTTRETALAAVLACATEAGKFAPLQALLQKAIRHLEQIMTINETQQKLNAIAVGELKHMHENLATLVAQSQSWGDLLADSQHLSLETQEILLACLMELYPELVDVYQEQMNCDETLSLPSGKKIQNLLLTLEKNYRWAINTDFSLAENQYWFWYRSQDKEEPRLGVRGEEPGDDRESLLDIGRQANRLYHALLEQAPELSLVEFLVQYPQYRTIARRVWTMGHKAMGDIQMNVLHKASLPMHLLRCKLSMFGATTFDPRSDRWVRVTFFQGAPLLDEIHSQTAQDDWLFPLLPNLNELLNNDQPLGSKGL
;
A
#
# COMPACT_ATOMS: atom_id res chain seq x y z
N MET A 1 29.90 -26.09 26.27
CA MET A 1 30.51 -24.75 26.16
C MET A 1 29.92 -24.08 24.94
N ASP A 2 28.59 -23.95 24.89
CA ASP A 2 27.76 -22.91 25.54
C ASP A 2 27.95 -21.54 24.88
N ALA A 3 27.19 -21.33 23.81
CA ALA A 3 26.90 -20.01 23.24
C ALA A 3 25.46 -19.96 22.68
N ASP A 4 24.54 -20.77 23.22
CA ASP A 4 23.16 -20.92 22.72
C ASP A 4 22.10 -20.47 23.74
N ARG A 5 22.47 -19.51 24.58
CA ARG A 5 21.55 -18.80 25.48
C ARG A 5 21.54 -17.31 25.15
N ALA A 6 21.13 -16.97 23.92
CA ALA A 6 20.49 -15.69 23.71
C ALA A 6 19.09 -15.79 24.33
N THR A 7 18.91 -15.11 25.45
CA THR A 7 17.62 -14.86 26.09
C THR A 7 16.60 -14.41 25.04
N ARG A 8 15.68 -15.31 24.66
CA ARG A 8 14.38 -14.91 24.09
C ARG A 8 13.62 -14.23 25.20
N THR A 9 13.87 -12.93 25.39
CA THR A 9 12.86 -12.04 25.96
C THR A 9 11.68 -12.15 24.99
N GLU A 10 10.57 -12.75 25.42
CA GLU A 10 9.34 -12.72 24.62
C GLU A 10 9.02 -11.26 24.36
N ALA A 11 9.25 -10.81 23.12
CA ALA A 11 9.08 -9.41 22.77
C ALA A 11 7.59 -9.07 22.85
N THR A 12 7.23 -8.18 23.77
CA THR A 12 5.85 -7.81 24.03
C THR A 12 5.30 -6.95 22.89
N LEU A 13 4.24 -7.41 22.23
CA LEU A 13 3.54 -6.62 21.23
C LEU A 13 2.87 -5.40 21.87
N ARG A 14 2.78 -4.29 21.13
CA ARG A 14 1.94 -3.15 21.53
C ARG A 14 0.47 -3.61 21.60
N LYS A 15 -0.31 -2.99 22.48
CA LYS A 15 -1.70 -3.36 22.69
C LYS A 15 -2.54 -3.11 21.43
N ALA A 16 -3.51 -3.99 21.18
CA ALA A 16 -4.42 -3.91 20.04
C ALA A 16 -5.23 -2.61 19.99
N ASP A 17 -5.62 -2.04 21.14
CA ASP A 17 -6.34 -0.75 21.22
C ASP A 17 -5.48 0.43 20.77
N VAL A 18 -4.16 0.33 20.88
CA VAL A 18 -3.22 1.33 20.34
C VAL A 18 -3.01 1.12 18.83
N VAL A 19 -2.72 -0.12 18.42
CA VAL A 19 -2.34 -0.44 17.02
C VAL A 19 -3.53 -0.33 16.08
N MET A 20 -4.70 -0.84 16.49
CA MET A 20 -5.90 -0.91 15.67
C MET A 20 -6.80 0.34 15.76
N ALA A 21 -6.31 1.40 16.42
CA ALA A 21 -6.95 2.70 16.42
C ALA A 21 -6.85 3.34 15.01
N PRO A 22 -7.94 3.91 14.46
CA PRO A 22 -7.95 4.46 13.10
C PRO A 22 -6.85 5.50 12.86
N GLU A 23 -6.65 6.43 13.79
CA GLU A 23 -5.68 7.51 13.66
C GLU A 23 -4.26 6.97 13.58
N ARG A 24 -3.94 5.92 14.36
CA ARG A 24 -2.66 5.21 14.33
C ARG A 24 -2.45 4.51 13.00
N LEU A 25 -3.44 3.72 12.56
CA LEU A 25 -3.43 3.04 11.26
C LEU A 25 -3.27 4.04 10.10
N GLY A 26 -3.86 5.23 10.24
CA GLY A 26 -3.76 6.31 9.28
C GLY A 26 -2.40 6.99 9.24
N ALA A 27 -1.62 6.97 10.32
CA ALA A 27 -0.28 7.56 10.37
C ALA A 27 0.82 6.62 9.85
N MET A 28 0.50 5.38 9.49
CA MET A 28 1.48 4.39 9.07
C MET A 28 2.25 4.79 7.81
N HIS A 29 3.54 4.46 7.80
CA HIS A 29 4.42 4.53 6.64
C HIS A 29 4.77 3.13 6.13
N GLN A 30 5.24 3.06 4.89
CA GLN A 30 5.84 1.83 4.39
C GLN A 30 7.02 1.39 5.27
N THR A 31 7.26 0.09 5.32
CA THR A 31 8.36 -0.53 6.05
C THR A 31 9.04 -1.56 5.17
N ARG A 32 10.14 -2.17 5.64
CA ARG A 32 10.82 -3.24 4.91
C ARG A 32 9.89 -4.38 4.50
N ILE A 33 8.87 -4.71 5.27
CA ILE A 33 7.93 -5.82 4.97
C ILE A 33 6.71 -5.38 4.14
N SER A 34 6.64 -4.13 3.67
CA SER A 34 5.62 -3.68 2.73
C SER A 34 5.74 -4.44 1.39
N PHE A 35 4.62 -4.69 0.72
CA PHE A 35 4.56 -5.63 -0.41
C PHE A 35 5.48 -5.28 -1.57
N VAL A 36 5.59 -4.00 -1.93
CA VAL A 36 6.54 -3.55 -2.97
C VAL A 36 7.99 -3.81 -2.59
N ARG A 37 8.36 -3.66 -1.30
CA ARG A 37 9.73 -3.86 -0.81
C ARG A 37 10.09 -5.35 -0.87
N THR A 38 9.20 -6.19 -0.34
CA THR A 38 9.32 -7.65 -0.39
C THR A 38 9.39 -8.17 -1.83
N LEU A 39 8.57 -7.64 -2.73
CA LEU A 39 8.59 -8.03 -4.14
C LEU A 39 9.93 -7.72 -4.80
N ILE A 40 10.49 -6.52 -4.62
CA ILE A 40 11.78 -6.15 -5.22
C ILE A 40 12.91 -7.01 -4.66
N ARG A 41 12.93 -7.26 -3.34
CA ARG A 41 13.90 -8.20 -2.74
C ARG A 41 13.75 -9.61 -3.30
N LYS A 42 12.53 -10.12 -3.45
CA LYS A 42 12.28 -11.44 -4.06
C LYS A 42 12.78 -11.49 -5.50
N MET A 43 12.48 -10.47 -6.31
CA MET A 43 12.98 -10.36 -7.68
C MET A 43 14.51 -10.43 -7.76
N ALA A 44 15.19 -9.71 -6.86
CA ALA A 44 16.66 -9.72 -6.75
C ALA A 44 17.20 -11.09 -6.31
N GLN A 45 16.69 -11.64 -5.21
CA GLN A 45 17.15 -12.92 -4.65
C GLN A 45 16.95 -14.08 -5.63
N GLN A 46 15.83 -14.09 -6.34
CA GLN A 46 15.48 -15.13 -7.30
C GLN A 46 15.96 -14.82 -8.73
N GLN A 47 16.71 -13.74 -8.93
CA GLN A 47 17.31 -13.36 -10.22
C GLN A 47 16.28 -13.26 -11.36
N TRP A 48 15.09 -12.70 -11.08
CA TRP A 48 14.04 -12.51 -12.07
C TRP A 48 14.52 -11.61 -13.21
N LYS A 49 14.22 -11.97 -14.45
CA LYS A 49 14.70 -11.24 -15.64
C LYS A 49 13.53 -10.59 -16.37
N VAL A 50 13.68 -9.31 -16.66
CA VAL A 50 12.72 -8.56 -17.48
C VAL A 50 13.39 -8.16 -18.79
N SER A 51 12.73 -8.42 -19.91
CA SER A 51 13.20 -8.02 -21.24
C SER A 51 12.08 -7.40 -22.07
N LYS A 52 12.42 -6.40 -22.88
CA LYS A 52 11.51 -5.85 -23.90
C LYS A 52 11.39 -6.86 -25.04
N GLN A 53 10.25 -7.54 -25.13
CA GLN A 53 10.01 -8.55 -26.15
C GLN A 53 9.53 -7.91 -27.46
N GLU A 54 8.63 -6.93 -27.36
CA GLU A 54 8.03 -6.29 -28.53
C GLU A 54 7.79 -4.81 -28.25
N TRP A 55 8.12 -3.95 -29.23
CA TRP A 55 7.93 -2.50 -29.15
C TRP A 55 7.32 -1.99 -30.46
N GLN A 56 5.99 -1.90 -30.51
CA GLN A 56 5.21 -1.47 -31.69
C GLN A 56 4.50 -0.15 -31.39
N LEU A 57 5.27 0.89 -31.10
CA LEU A 57 4.75 2.25 -30.98
C LEU A 57 5.04 3.02 -32.27
N CYS A 58 4.07 3.80 -32.74
CA CYS A 58 4.30 4.80 -33.78
C CYS A 58 5.14 5.98 -33.23
N PRO A 59 5.64 6.89 -34.08
CA PRO A 59 6.42 8.06 -33.63
C PRO A 59 5.69 8.96 -32.62
N GLN A 60 4.35 8.96 -32.63
CA GLN A 60 3.51 9.68 -31.67
C GLN A 60 3.33 8.92 -30.33
N GLY A 61 3.80 7.68 -30.24
CA GLY A 61 3.78 6.86 -29.04
C GLY A 61 2.53 6.01 -28.84
N PHE A 62 1.74 5.76 -29.89
CA PHE A 62 0.54 4.93 -29.85
C PHE A 62 0.80 3.54 -30.42
N GLY A 63 0.11 2.52 -29.90
CA GLY A 63 0.30 1.12 -30.29
C GLY A 63 0.41 0.19 -29.08
N HIS A 64 1.33 -0.77 -29.11
CA HIS A 64 1.52 -1.69 -27.98
C HIS A 64 2.99 -2.02 -27.70
N VAL A 65 3.25 -2.42 -26.46
CA VAL A 65 4.55 -2.89 -25.97
C VAL A 65 4.35 -4.15 -25.13
N ILE A 66 5.28 -5.10 -25.25
CA ILE A 66 5.27 -6.32 -24.46
C ILE A 66 6.60 -6.46 -23.71
N TYR A 67 6.53 -6.50 -22.38
CA TYR A 67 7.64 -6.91 -21.53
C TYR A 67 7.45 -8.38 -21.15
N LYS A 68 8.52 -9.16 -21.30
CA LYS A 68 8.60 -10.53 -20.79
C LYS A 68 9.27 -10.51 -19.43
N LEU A 69 8.63 -11.12 -18.44
CA LEU A 69 9.16 -11.42 -17.13
C LEU A 69 9.41 -12.92 -17.02
N ALA A 70 10.66 -13.32 -16.81
CA ALA A 70 11.05 -14.70 -16.55
C ALA A 70 11.48 -14.85 -15.09
N THR A 71 10.84 -15.76 -14.37
CA THR A 71 11.20 -16.18 -13.02
C THR A 71 11.83 -17.58 -13.05
N PRO A 72 12.32 -18.12 -11.92
CA PRO A 72 12.78 -19.51 -11.86
C PRO A 72 11.70 -20.54 -12.17
N HIS A 73 10.43 -20.18 -11.96
CA HIS A 73 9.30 -21.12 -12.05
C HIS A 73 8.47 -20.92 -13.30
N HIS A 74 8.26 -19.67 -13.74
CA HIS A 74 7.31 -19.36 -14.79
C HIS A 74 7.73 -18.16 -15.66
N VAL A 75 6.96 -17.97 -16.74
CA VAL A 75 7.06 -16.81 -17.63
C VAL A 75 5.75 -16.04 -17.59
N TYR A 76 5.87 -14.71 -17.53
CA TYR A 76 4.76 -13.77 -17.55
C TYR A 76 5.02 -12.70 -18.61
N HIS A 77 3.95 -12.06 -19.10
CA HIS A 77 4.06 -10.92 -20.00
C HIS A 77 3.23 -9.75 -19.50
N LEU A 78 3.83 -8.56 -19.43
CA LEU A 78 3.07 -7.32 -19.34
C LEU A 78 2.80 -6.82 -20.75
N VAL A 79 1.53 -6.82 -21.16
CA VAL A 79 1.07 -6.24 -22.43
C VAL A 79 0.51 -4.86 -22.14
N VAL A 80 1.05 -3.84 -22.81
CA VAL A 80 0.68 -2.43 -22.61
C VAL A 80 0.13 -1.88 -23.92
N PHE A 81 -1.09 -1.34 -23.88
CA PHE A 81 -1.75 -0.67 -25.01
C PHE A 81 -1.77 0.84 -24.76
N CYS A 82 -1.27 1.61 -25.74
CA CYS A 82 -1.15 3.05 -25.69
C CYS A 82 -2.11 3.69 -26.70
N ASN A 83 -3.06 4.47 -26.21
CA ASN A 83 -4.14 5.02 -27.02
C ASN A 83 -3.98 6.53 -27.23
N GLU A 84 -4.45 7.02 -28.37
CA GLU A 84 -4.67 8.44 -28.58
C GLU A 84 -6.00 8.86 -27.95
N ILE A 85 -5.96 9.93 -27.17
CA ILE A 85 -7.11 10.50 -26.47
C ILE A 85 -6.99 12.01 -26.54
N ALA A 86 -8.11 12.69 -26.82
CA ALA A 86 -8.17 14.14 -26.79
C ALA A 86 -8.13 14.67 -25.35
N ASP A 87 -7.56 15.85 -25.12
CA ASP A 87 -7.37 16.39 -23.76
C ASP A 87 -8.67 16.50 -22.96
N TYR A 88 -9.78 16.85 -23.60
CA TYR A 88 -11.08 16.97 -22.94
C TYR A 88 -11.71 15.62 -22.55
N GLU A 89 -11.21 14.50 -23.09
CA GLU A 89 -11.67 13.15 -22.75
C GLU A 89 -10.88 12.56 -21.56
N ARG A 90 -9.77 13.20 -21.16
CA ARG A 90 -8.97 12.75 -20.01
C ARG A 90 -9.69 13.08 -18.71
N ASN A 91 -10.09 12.03 -17.99
CA ASN A 91 -10.71 12.16 -16.68
C ASN A 91 -9.91 11.38 -15.62
N ASP A 92 -9.71 12.05 -14.48
CA ASP A 92 -9.00 11.54 -13.31
C ASP A 92 -9.75 10.45 -12.53
N ARG A 93 -11.03 10.25 -12.84
CA ARG A 93 -11.92 9.36 -12.10
C ARG A 93 -11.91 7.94 -12.66
N VAL A 94 -12.23 6.98 -11.78
CA VAL A 94 -12.40 5.55 -12.10
C VAL A 94 -13.59 5.33 -13.06
N ILE A 95 -14.49 6.31 -13.19
CA ILE A 95 -15.63 6.29 -14.13
C ILE A 95 -15.29 6.78 -15.54
N ALA A 96 -14.03 7.14 -15.83
CA ALA A 96 -13.63 7.50 -17.20
C ALA A 96 -13.95 6.36 -18.18
N GLU A 97 -14.03 6.67 -19.47
CA GLU A 97 -14.26 5.67 -20.54
C GLU A 97 -13.01 5.42 -21.38
N LYS A 98 -12.03 6.33 -21.32
CA LYS A 98 -10.79 6.25 -22.08
C LYS A 98 -9.59 6.52 -21.17
N TRP A 99 -8.47 5.84 -21.44
CA TRP A 99 -7.20 5.98 -20.72
C TRP A 99 -6.02 5.95 -21.66
N ASP A 100 -5.01 6.79 -21.37
CA ASP A 100 -3.81 6.88 -22.21
C ASP A 100 -3.13 5.50 -22.34
N VAL A 101 -3.19 4.71 -21.27
CA VAL A 101 -2.62 3.37 -21.19
C VAL A 101 -3.61 2.41 -20.54
N THR A 102 -3.76 1.22 -21.14
CA THR A 102 -4.35 0.05 -20.49
C THR A 102 -3.36 -1.10 -20.56
N PHE A 103 -3.34 -1.98 -19.57
CA PHE A 103 -2.36 -3.05 -19.52
C PHE A 103 -2.86 -4.30 -18.81
N ALA A 104 -2.27 -5.42 -19.18
CA ALA A 104 -2.56 -6.73 -18.60
C ALA A 104 -1.26 -7.48 -18.26
N LEU A 105 -1.21 -8.08 -17.07
CA LEU A 105 -0.17 -9.05 -16.72
C LEU A 105 -0.72 -10.45 -16.98
N VAL A 106 -0.07 -11.19 -17.87
CA VAL A 106 -0.51 -12.49 -18.37
C VAL A 106 0.42 -13.58 -17.85
N TYR A 107 -0.17 -14.68 -17.37
CA TYR A 107 0.54 -15.91 -17.05
C TYR A 107 0.74 -16.76 -18.32
N GLY A 108 1.99 -17.06 -18.63
CA GLY A 108 2.39 -17.77 -19.85
C GLY A 108 2.74 -16.84 -21.01
N TYR A 109 2.90 -17.43 -22.20
CA TYR A 109 3.26 -16.73 -23.42
C TYR A 109 2.06 -16.03 -24.06
N VAL A 110 2.33 -14.90 -24.73
CA VAL A 110 1.35 -14.16 -25.52
C VAL A 110 1.62 -14.41 -27.00
N ASP A 111 0.80 -15.27 -27.61
CA ASP A 111 0.77 -15.43 -29.07
C ASP A 111 -0.08 -14.33 -29.73
N GLU A 112 -0.06 -14.27 -31.06
CA GLU A 112 -0.78 -13.25 -31.83
C GLU A 112 -2.30 -13.29 -31.60
N SER A 113 -2.88 -14.49 -31.45
CA SER A 113 -4.31 -14.67 -31.19
C SER A 113 -4.70 -14.13 -29.81
N LEU A 114 -3.88 -14.40 -28.79
CA LEU A 114 -4.08 -13.87 -27.44
C LEU A 114 -3.86 -12.35 -27.43
N LEU A 115 -2.84 -11.84 -28.12
CA LEU A 115 -2.60 -10.40 -28.23
C LEU A 115 -3.82 -9.67 -28.82
N GLU A 116 -4.44 -10.21 -29.87
CA GLU A 116 -5.60 -9.58 -30.49
C GLU A 116 -6.86 -9.64 -29.61
N LYS A 117 -7.03 -10.74 -28.85
CA LYS A 117 -8.07 -10.83 -27.81
C LYS A 117 -7.85 -9.79 -26.72
N LEU A 118 -6.62 -9.61 -26.25
CA LEU A 118 -6.28 -8.59 -25.25
C LEU A 118 -6.52 -7.19 -25.80
N ARG A 119 -6.10 -6.91 -27.04
CA ARG A 119 -6.30 -5.62 -27.70
C ARG A 119 -7.77 -5.21 -27.77
N SER A 120 -8.64 -6.15 -28.10
CA SER A 120 -10.07 -5.93 -28.21
C SER A 120 -10.81 -5.86 -26.87
N ASN A 121 -10.27 -6.44 -25.78
CA ASN A 121 -11.00 -6.58 -24.51
C ASN A 121 -10.41 -5.80 -23.33
N VAL A 122 -9.10 -5.63 -23.24
CA VAL A 122 -8.46 -4.92 -22.12
C VAL A 122 -8.91 -3.47 -22.03
N PRO A 123 -9.02 -2.71 -23.14
CA PRO A 123 -9.52 -1.33 -23.08
C PRO A 123 -10.98 -1.19 -22.64
N LEU A 124 -11.81 -2.22 -22.84
CA LEU A 124 -13.25 -2.19 -22.54
C LEU A 124 -13.58 -2.32 -21.05
N GLN A 125 -12.63 -2.74 -20.21
CA GLN A 125 -12.79 -2.85 -18.75
C GLN A 125 -14.02 -3.68 -18.34
N GLU A 126 -15.04 -3.07 -17.72
CA GLU A 126 -16.27 -3.76 -17.28
C GLU A 126 -16.99 -4.50 -18.42
N ALA A 127 -16.95 -3.93 -19.64
CA ALA A 127 -17.59 -4.50 -20.82
C ALA A 127 -16.73 -5.57 -21.51
N GLY A 128 -15.43 -5.62 -21.22
CA GLY A 128 -14.49 -6.56 -21.81
C GLY A 128 -14.57 -7.96 -21.18
N ARG A 129 -14.13 -8.98 -21.93
CA ARG A 129 -13.99 -10.34 -21.42
C ARG A 129 -12.59 -10.84 -21.71
N ASN A 130 -11.87 -11.14 -20.64
CA ASN A 130 -10.46 -11.50 -20.73
C ASN A 130 -10.26 -12.99 -20.42
N PRO A 131 -9.23 -13.63 -20.98
CA PRO A 131 -8.89 -15.01 -20.65
C PRO A 131 -8.50 -15.20 -19.19
N ASN A 132 -8.70 -16.41 -18.67
CA ASN A 132 -8.43 -16.80 -17.29
C ASN A 132 -6.93 -16.91 -16.93
N ASN A 133 -6.01 -16.70 -17.88
CA ASN A 133 -4.58 -16.56 -17.63
C ASN A 133 -4.13 -15.10 -17.52
N VAL A 134 -5.03 -14.12 -17.67
CA VAL A 134 -4.75 -12.73 -17.31
C VAL A 134 -4.80 -12.63 -15.79
N LEU A 135 -3.69 -12.29 -15.14
CA LEU A 135 -3.61 -12.18 -13.68
C LEU A 135 -4.04 -10.80 -13.18
N VAL A 136 -3.65 -9.77 -13.94
CA VAL A 136 -3.89 -8.37 -13.59
C VAL A 136 -4.40 -7.64 -14.80
N LEU A 137 -5.40 -6.79 -14.61
CA LEU A 137 -5.87 -5.84 -15.60
C LEU A 137 -5.93 -4.46 -14.96
N ALA A 138 -5.38 -3.46 -15.65
CA ALA A 138 -5.26 -2.13 -15.08
C ALA A 138 -5.24 -1.05 -16.17
N ARG A 139 -5.33 0.20 -15.71
CA ARG A 139 -5.36 1.38 -16.58
C ARG A 139 -4.68 2.58 -15.92
N ALA A 140 -4.10 3.43 -16.74
CA ALA A 140 -3.33 4.58 -16.30
C ALA A 140 -3.47 5.77 -17.26
N ASN A 141 -3.35 6.97 -16.70
CA ASN A 141 -3.31 8.23 -17.43
C ASN A 141 -1.95 8.90 -17.27
N LYS A 142 -1.56 9.68 -18.28
CA LYS A 142 -0.37 10.55 -18.20
C LYS A 142 -0.58 11.64 -17.14
N SER A 143 0.46 11.93 -16.38
CA SER A 143 0.58 13.24 -15.74
C SER A 143 0.91 14.26 -16.82
N VAL A 144 -0.10 14.81 -17.49
CA VAL A 144 0.06 15.56 -18.76
C VAL A 144 1.17 16.61 -18.69
N ARG A 145 1.19 17.43 -17.62
CA ARG A 145 2.19 18.48 -17.44
C ARG A 145 3.60 17.92 -17.26
N VAL A 146 3.78 16.93 -16.39
CA VAL A 146 5.09 16.31 -16.13
C VAL A 146 5.58 15.52 -17.34
N PHE A 147 4.68 14.81 -18.00
CA PHE A 147 4.98 14.01 -19.18
C PHE A 147 5.56 14.87 -20.30
N GLU A 148 4.86 15.93 -20.70
CA GLU A 148 5.31 16.82 -21.77
C GLU A 148 6.55 17.62 -21.35
N HIS A 149 6.66 18.01 -20.07
CA HIS A 149 7.85 18.67 -19.54
C HIS A 149 9.09 17.78 -19.69
N ILE A 150 9.01 16.51 -19.29
CA ILE A 150 10.13 15.56 -19.43
C ILE A 150 10.47 15.37 -20.92
N VAL A 151 9.48 15.01 -21.75
CA VAL A 151 9.73 14.71 -23.18
C VAL A 151 10.36 15.91 -23.90
N SER A 152 9.85 17.12 -23.68
CA SER A 152 10.35 18.33 -24.35
C SER A 152 11.76 18.74 -23.93
N HIS A 153 12.15 18.52 -22.67
CA HIS A 153 13.52 18.79 -22.20
C HIS A 153 14.49 17.75 -22.76
N LEU A 154 14.14 16.47 -22.63
CA LEU A 154 14.97 15.38 -23.12
C LEU A 154 15.18 15.44 -24.63
N ALA A 155 14.16 15.82 -25.41
CA ALA A 155 14.28 16.01 -26.86
C ALA A 155 15.28 17.11 -27.26
N LYS A 156 15.55 18.08 -26.37
CA LYS A 156 16.53 19.15 -26.57
C LYS A 156 17.91 18.81 -26.00
N GLY A 157 18.10 17.59 -25.48
CA GLY A 157 19.36 17.17 -24.86
C GLY A 157 19.57 17.69 -23.44
N VAL A 158 18.51 18.14 -22.74
CA VAL A 158 18.59 18.75 -21.41
C VAL A 158 17.80 17.94 -20.38
N GLN A 159 18.29 17.83 -19.15
CA GLN A 159 17.56 17.19 -18.04
C GLN A 159 16.46 18.14 -17.49
N PRO A 160 15.27 17.63 -17.14
CA PRO A 160 14.25 18.42 -16.48
C PRO A 160 14.68 18.83 -15.06
N ASN A 161 14.18 19.96 -14.57
CA ASN A 161 14.47 20.43 -13.22
C ASN A 161 13.77 19.52 -12.19
N PRO A 162 14.49 18.93 -11.21
CA PRO A 162 13.89 18.08 -10.18
C PRO A 162 12.70 18.73 -9.45
N LYS A 163 12.75 20.05 -9.21
CA LYS A 163 11.67 20.77 -8.52
C LYS A 163 10.34 20.74 -9.28
N ASP A 164 10.39 20.73 -10.61
CA ASP A 164 9.19 20.67 -11.45
C ASP A 164 8.56 19.27 -11.44
N LEU A 165 9.35 18.24 -11.07
CA LEU A 165 8.88 16.86 -10.92
C LEU A 165 8.29 16.60 -9.53
N ALA A 166 8.68 17.36 -8.51
CA ALA A 166 8.27 17.19 -7.11
C ALA A 166 6.76 17.34 -6.87
N GLU A 167 6.06 18.08 -7.75
CA GLU A 167 4.61 18.30 -7.61
C GLU A 167 3.80 17.04 -7.83
N VAL A 168 4.30 16.12 -8.67
CA VAL A 168 3.54 14.94 -9.07
C VAL A 168 4.31 13.64 -8.85
N CYS A 169 5.64 13.63 -8.92
CA CYS A 169 6.49 12.47 -8.60
C CYS A 169 6.28 11.21 -9.48
N TYR A 170 5.49 11.28 -10.54
CA TYR A 170 5.23 10.17 -11.46
C TYR A 170 4.94 10.63 -12.89
N ILE A 171 5.24 9.76 -13.87
CA ILE A 171 4.92 9.94 -15.29
C ILE A 171 3.51 9.43 -15.58
N LEU A 172 3.20 8.24 -15.09
CA LEU A 172 1.89 7.61 -15.20
C LEU A 172 1.23 7.49 -13.84
N ARG A 173 -0.09 7.65 -13.83
CA ARG A 173 -0.93 7.39 -12.67
C ARG A 173 -1.96 6.32 -12.99
N THR A 174 -1.92 5.25 -12.23
CA THR A 174 -2.95 4.21 -12.24
C THR A 174 -4.24 4.73 -11.59
N THR A 175 -5.39 4.44 -12.20
CA THR A 175 -6.70 4.72 -11.58
C THR A 175 -7.31 3.47 -10.95
N ALA A 176 -6.91 2.29 -11.44
CA ALA A 176 -7.27 1.02 -10.84
C ALA A 176 -6.29 -0.07 -11.27
N VAL A 177 -6.10 -1.05 -10.38
CA VAL A 177 -5.33 -2.26 -10.62
C VAL A 177 -6.16 -3.43 -10.11
N TYR A 178 -6.66 -4.25 -11.03
CA TYR A 178 -7.63 -5.30 -10.74
C TYR A 178 -7.00 -6.69 -10.81
N GLY A 179 -7.56 -7.60 -10.02
CA GLY A 179 -7.24 -9.02 -9.99
C GLY A 179 -8.45 -9.81 -9.50
N ASN A 180 -8.25 -11.09 -9.19
CA ASN A 180 -9.23 -11.94 -8.50
C ASN A 180 -10.60 -12.00 -9.19
N GLY A 181 -10.64 -12.50 -10.42
CA GLY A 181 -11.89 -12.75 -11.15
C GLY A 181 -12.57 -11.53 -11.76
N LYS A 182 -12.16 -10.31 -11.38
CA LYS A 182 -12.78 -9.07 -11.89
C LYS A 182 -12.59 -8.96 -13.41
N PHE A 183 -13.67 -8.68 -14.14
CA PHE A 183 -13.70 -8.62 -15.62
C PHE A 183 -13.38 -9.96 -16.32
N GLY A 184 -13.58 -11.08 -15.61
CA GLY A 184 -13.36 -12.43 -16.13
C GLY A 184 -11.89 -12.86 -16.16
N ILE A 185 -10.98 -12.08 -15.58
CA ILE A 185 -9.56 -12.44 -15.42
C ILE A 185 -9.40 -13.58 -14.40
N ALA A 186 -8.17 -14.06 -14.20
CA ALA A 186 -7.85 -15.14 -13.28
C ALA A 186 -8.42 -14.92 -11.86
N ASP A 187 -9.01 -15.98 -11.29
CA ASP A 187 -9.38 -16.06 -9.88
C ASP A 187 -8.13 -16.11 -8.99
N PHE A 188 -8.22 -15.56 -7.78
CA PHE A 188 -7.17 -15.66 -6.76
C PHE A 188 -6.73 -17.10 -6.48
N LYS A 189 -7.59 -18.10 -6.67
CA LYS A 189 -7.26 -19.53 -6.55
C LYS A 189 -6.00 -19.93 -7.33
N LEU A 190 -5.75 -19.30 -8.48
CA LEU A 190 -4.58 -19.57 -9.31
C LEU A 190 -3.27 -19.08 -8.66
N LEU A 191 -3.36 -18.04 -7.82
CA LEU A 191 -2.22 -17.45 -7.11
C LEU A 191 -1.92 -18.14 -5.76
N GLU A 192 -2.89 -18.82 -5.16
CA GLU A 192 -2.78 -19.46 -3.82
C GLU A 192 -1.56 -20.37 -3.66
N LYS A 193 -1.12 -21.02 -4.76
CA LYS A 193 0.07 -21.91 -4.79
C LYS A 193 1.11 -21.49 -5.83
N ASN A 194 1.04 -20.24 -6.29
CA ASN A 194 1.98 -19.74 -7.29
C ASN A 194 3.29 -19.34 -6.61
N PRO A 195 4.43 -20.02 -6.87
CA PRO A 195 5.68 -19.76 -6.17
C PRO A 195 6.27 -18.36 -6.44
N ASP A 196 5.83 -17.68 -7.50
CA ASP A 196 6.25 -16.32 -7.82
C ASP A 196 5.36 -15.28 -7.10
N PHE A 197 4.05 -15.50 -7.10
CA PHE A 197 3.02 -14.52 -6.71
C PHE A 197 2.04 -14.98 -5.61
N GLU A 198 2.43 -15.89 -4.74
CA GLU A 198 1.59 -16.34 -3.61
C GLU A 198 1.26 -15.25 -2.59
N GLN A 199 2.13 -14.24 -2.45
CA GLN A 199 1.93 -13.15 -1.49
C GLN A 199 0.80 -12.22 -1.93
N SER A 200 0.02 -11.75 -0.95
CA SER A 200 -1.04 -10.75 -1.14
C SER A 200 -0.62 -9.60 -2.05
N PHE A 201 -1.39 -9.37 -3.12
CA PHE A 201 -1.20 -8.29 -4.10
C PHE A 201 0.13 -8.29 -4.89
N SER A 202 0.97 -9.31 -4.77
CA SER A 202 2.31 -9.35 -5.40
C SER A 202 2.26 -9.27 -6.93
N ALA A 203 1.33 -9.96 -7.59
CA ALA A 203 1.12 -9.87 -9.04
C ALA A 203 0.74 -8.46 -9.48
N GLN A 204 -0.16 -7.81 -8.74
CA GLN A 204 -0.60 -6.42 -8.99
C GLN A 204 0.56 -5.44 -8.82
N MET A 205 1.34 -5.58 -7.74
CA MET A 205 2.52 -4.75 -7.51
C MET A 205 3.59 -4.96 -8.60
N CYS A 206 3.77 -6.20 -9.07
CA CYS A 206 4.67 -6.50 -10.19
C CYS A 206 4.23 -5.81 -11.49
N ALA A 207 2.93 -5.87 -11.81
CA ALA A 207 2.40 -5.17 -12.98
C ALA A 207 2.63 -3.64 -12.90
N VAL A 208 2.47 -3.05 -11.71
CA VAL A 208 2.73 -1.62 -11.48
C VAL A 208 4.22 -1.28 -11.59
N TYR A 209 5.11 -2.14 -11.09
CA TYR A 209 6.55 -1.95 -11.22
C TYR A 209 7.03 -2.03 -12.67
N LEU A 210 6.50 -2.97 -13.45
CA LEU A 210 6.77 -3.07 -14.88
C LEU A 210 6.20 -1.87 -15.64
N LEU A 211 5.01 -1.38 -15.25
CA LEU A 211 4.44 -0.13 -15.79
C LEU A 211 5.34 1.08 -15.49
N ARG A 212 6.00 1.14 -14.32
CA ARG A 212 6.99 2.18 -14.02
C ARG A 212 8.10 2.19 -15.06
N SER A 213 8.70 1.02 -15.32
CA SER A 213 9.74 0.89 -16.34
C SER A 213 9.25 1.31 -17.72
N PHE A 214 8.05 0.87 -18.10
CA PHE A 214 7.43 1.30 -19.35
C PHE A 214 7.30 2.82 -19.43
N SER A 215 6.85 3.49 -18.36
CA SER A 215 6.69 4.94 -18.37
C SER A 215 8.00 5.70 -18.63
N LEU A 216 9.11 5.19 -18.09
CA LEU A 216 10.45 5.74 -18.28
C LEU A 216 10.97 5.48 -19.71
N ASP A 217 10.80 4.26 -20.21
CA ASP A 217 11.12 3.90 -21.59
C ASP A 217 10.28 4.74 -22.58
N TRP A 218 9.01 5.02 -22.27
CA TRP A 218 8.09 5.74 -23.15
C TRP A 218 8.48 7.21 -23.33
N VAL A 219 8.80 7.92 -22.24
CA VAL A 219 9.25 9.32 -22.35
C VAL A 219 10.59 9.44 -23.08
N ASN A 220 11.51 8.50 -22.84
CA ASN A 220 12.78 8.44 -23.56
C ASN A 220 12.56 8.19 -25.06
N TYR A 221 11.70 7.23 -25.43
CA TYR A 221 11.35 6.93 -26.81
C TYR A 221 10.78 8.17 -27.52
N LEU A 222 9.81 8.84 -26.91
CA LEU A 222 9.20 10.05 -27.49
C LEU A 222 10.20 11.21 -27.60
N ALA A 223 11.08 11.36 -26.62
CA ALA A 223 12.15 12.36 -26.70
C ALA A 223 13.08 12.08 -27.89
N THR A 224 13.48 10.83 -28.12
CA THR A 224 14.27 10.44 -29.29
C THR A 224 13.52 10.66 -30.60
N GLN A 225 12.22 10.34 -30.68
CA GLN A 225 11.42 10.58 -31.88
C GLN A 225 11.32 12.08 -32.22
N ARG A 226 11.25 12.95 -31.20
CA ARG A 226 11.14 14.41 -31.39
C ARG A 226 12.48 15.11 -31.61
N GLY A 227 13.52 14.68 -30.90
CA GLY A 227 14.83 15.35 -30.85
C GLY A 227 15.90 14.74 -31.75
N GLY A 228 15.68 13.53 -32.28
CA GLY A 228 16.67 12.82 -33.08
C GLY A 228 17.99 12.65 -32.32
N GLU A 229 19.10 13.01 -32.96
CA GLU A 229 20.45 12.93 -32.39
C GLU A 229 20.68 13.86 -31.19
N GLN A 230 19.89 14.93 -31.04
CA GLN A 230 20.01 15.85 -29.90
C GLN A 230 19.39 15.30 -28.62
N ALA A 231 18.55 14.27 -28.72
CA ALA A 231 17.82 13.77 -27.57
C ALA A 231 18.75 13.10 -26.55
N THR A 232 18.48 13.32 -25.26
CA THR A 232 19.15 12.63 -24.15
C THR A 232 18.18 11.74 -23.38
N LYS A 233 18.70 10.78 -22.61
CA LYS A 233 17.89 9.94 -21.72
C LYS A 233 17.71 10.61 -20.37
N LEU A 234 16.60 10.33 -19.71
CA LEU A 234 16.37 10.80 -18.34
C LEU A 234 17.48 10.32 -17.40
N HIS A 235 18.05 11.21 -16.60
CA HIS A 235 19.12 10.88 -15.66
C HIS A 235 18.67 9.83 -14.63
N ARG A 236 19.55 8.89 -14.26
CA ARG A 236 19.20 7.73 -13.42
C ARG A 236 18.61 8.09 -12.06
N GLU A 237 19.15 9.11 -11.39
CA GLU A 237 18.60 9.60 -10.11
C GLU A 237 17.16 10.11 -10.25
N LEU A 238 16.82 10.78 -11.36
CA LEU A 238 15.45 11.20 -11.65
C LEU A 238 14.55 10.00 -11.96
N GLN A 239 15.05 9.01 -12.69
CA GLN A 239 14.32 7.77 -12.93
C GLN A 239 14.02 7.02 -11.63
N ARG A 240 14.98 6.96 -10.69
CA ARG A 240 14.78 6.38 -9.35
C ARG A 240 13.77 7.18 -8.55
N TYR A 241 13.88 8.51 -8.56
CA TYR A 241 12.92 9.39 -7.86
C TYR A 241 11.50 9.27 -8.39
N LEU A 242 11.28 9.04 -9.68
CA LEU A 242 9.95 8.91 -10.25
C LEU A 242 9.34 7.53 -9.94
N GLY A 243 8.16 7.53 -9.34
CA GLY A 243 7.36 6.32 -9.10
C GLY A 243 6.18 6.20 -10.06
N VAL A 244 5.19 5.41 -9.66
CA VAL A 244 3.89 5.33 -10.34
C VAL A 244 2.83 5.89 -9.41
N GLY A 245 2.09 6.88 -9.90
CA GLY A 245 0.99 7.46 -9.16
C GLY A 245 -0.17 6.47 -9.03
N ASN A 246 -0.94 6.62 -7.96
CA ASN A 246 -2.23 5.98 -7.83
C ASN A 246 -3.25 6.94 -7.20
N ALA A 247 -4.48 6.93 -7.69
CA ALA A 247 -5.61 7.59 -7.05
C ALA A 247 -6.50 6.54 -6.40
N THR A 248 -6.54 6.51 -5.07
CA THR A 248 -7.33 5.55 -4.30
C THR A 248 -8.51 6.26 -3.64
N GLY A 249 -9.72 5.81 -3.95
CA GLY A 249 -10.95 6.22 -3.28
C GLY A 249 -11.46 5.18 -2.28
N LEU A 250 -12.72 5.34 -1.87
CA LEU A 250 -13.39 4.50 -0.87
C LEU A 250 -13.41 2.99 -1.18
N GLY A 251 -13.16 2.58 -2.43
CA GLY A 251 -13.21 1.17 -2.84
C GLY A 251 -12.28 0.24 -2.06
N MET A 252 -11.20 0.76 -1.48
CA MET A 252 -10.26 -0.03 -0.69
C MET A 252 -10.63 -0.19 0.79
N ALA A 253 -11.42 0.74 1.36
CA ALA A 253 -11.75 0.72 2.79
C ALA A 253 -12.55 -0.54 3.20
N PRO A 254 -13.59 -0.98 2.46
CA PRO A 254 -14.32 -2.19 2.81
C PRO A 254 -13.49 -3.47 2.80
N TYR A 255 -12.38 -3.52 2.05
CA TYR A 255 -11.50 -4.68 2.06
C TYR A 255 -10.95 -4.93 3.47
N LEU A 256 -10.48 -3.88 4.16
CA LEU A 256 -9.92 -4.00 5.50
C LEU A 256 -10.95 -4.46 6.53
N ILE A 257 -12.23 -4.16 6.30
CA ILE A 257 -13.33 -4.59 7.17
C ILE A 257 -13.78 -6.02 6.82
N ASN A 258 -13.85 -6.37 5.53
CA ASN A 258 -14.35 -7.68 5.09
C ASN A 258 -13.31 -8.81 5.18
N HIS A 259 -12.02 -8.49 5.28
CA HIS A 259 -10.92 -9.46 5.40
C HIS A 259 -10.17 -9.27 6.74
N PRO A 260 -10.86 -9.46 7.87
CA PRO A 260 -10.30 -9.09 9.16
C PRO A 260 -9.14 -9.99 9.58
N CYS A 261 -9.12 -11.27 9.18
CA CYS A 261 -8.01 -12.16 9.54
C CYS A 261 -6.72 -11.73 8.85
N THR A 262 -6.81 -11.29 7.59
CA THR A 262 -5.69 -10.78 6.79
C THR A 262 -5.17 -9.48 7.38
N VAL A 263 -6.05 -8.56 7.77
CA VAL A 263 -5.62 -7.30 8.40
C VAL A 263 -4.96 -7.56 9.75
N ASP A 264 -5.54 -8.42 10.58
CA ASP A 264 -4.90 -8.88 11.81
C ASP A 264 -3.54 -9.53 11.54
N GLN A 265 -3.42 -10.37 10.51
CA GLN A 265 -2.16 -10.99 10.13
C GLN A 265 -1.12 -9.94 9.74
N TRP A 266 -1.51 -8.94 8.95
CA TRP A 266 -0.63 -7.84 8.55
C TRP A 266 -0.12 -7.06 9.76
N MET A 267 -1.02 -6.66 10.66
CA MET A 267 -0.67 -5.88 11.84
C MET A 267 0.14 -6.72 12.83
N THR A 268 -0.26 -7.98 13.07
CA THR A 268 0.48 -8.90 13.94
C THR A 268 1.89 -9.15 13.42
N THR A 269 2.05 -9.38 12.13
CA THR A 269 3.36 -9.59 11.49
C THR A 269 4.24 -8.36 11.65
N ARG A 270 3.69 -7.17 11.39
CA ARG A 270 4.40 -5.90 11.57
C ARG A 270 4.79 -5.66 13.02
N GLU A 271 3.88 -5.85 13.96
CA GLU A 271 4.15 -5.64 15.37
C GLU A 271 5.13 -6.67 15.93
N THR A 272 5.14 -7.90 15.41
CA THR A 272 6.13 -8.92 15.81
C THR A 272 7.53 -8.56 15.31
N ALA A 273 7.65 -8.10 14.06
CA ALA A 273 8.91 -7.60 13.52
C ALA A 273 9.41 -6.38 14.31
N LEU A 274 8.50 -5.45 14.63
CA LEU A 274 8.83 -4.29 15.44
C LEU A 274 9.25 -4.68 16.86
N ALA A 275 8.52 -5.59 17.52
CA ALA A 275 8.84 -6.01 18.88
C ALA A 275 10.23 -6.65 18.97
N ALA A 276 10.64 -7.42 17.96
CA ALA A 276 12.00 -7.96 17.87
C ALA A 276 13.05 -6.84 17.83
N VAL A 277 12.81 -5.76 17.09
CA VAL A 277 13.69 -4.58 17.05
C VAL A 277 13.68 -3.81 18.37
N LEU A 278 12.51 -3.60 18.98
CA LEU A 278 12.37 -2.86 20.23
C LEU A 278 13.07 -3.56 21.41
N ALA A 279 13.20 -4.89 21.36
CA ALA A 279 13.93 -5.66 22.36
C ALA A 279 15.46 -5.53 22.23
N CYS A 280 15.97 -5.01 21.11
CA CYS A 280 17.41 -4.79 20.94
C CYS A 280 17.90 -3.62 21.78
N ALA A 281 19.12 -3.75 22.30
CA ALA A 281 19.80 -2.66 22.98
C ALA A 281 20.10 -1.51 22.00
N THR A 282 20.20 -0.31 22.53
CA THR A 282 20.71 0.84 21.77
C THR A 282 22.20 0.62 21.46
N GLU A 283 22.52 0.36 20.19
CA GLU A 283 23.89 0.10 19.75
C GLU A 283 24.55 1.34 19.15
N ALA A 284 25.78 1.65 19.55
CA ALA A 284 26.52 2.80 19.02
C ALA A 284 26.67 2.77 17.49
N GLY A 285 26.81 1.58 16.89
CA GLY A 285 26.92 1.41 15.43
C GLY A 285 25.63 1.74 14.66
N LYS A 286 24.47 1.76 15.33
CA LYS A 286 23.16 2.06 14.73
C LYS A 286 22.76 3.53 14.89
N PHE A 287 23.49 4.30 15.69
CA PHE A 287 23.25 5.74 15.89
C PHE A 287 23.32 6.54 14.59
N ALA A 288 24.43 6.46 13.86
CA ALA A 288 24.60 7.22 12.62
C ALA A 288 23.59 6.81 11.53
N PRO A 289 23.29 5.51 11.31
CA PRO A 289 22.18 5.11 10.44
C PRO A 289 20.82 5.69 10.85
N LEU A 290 20.46 5.64 12.14
CA LEU A 290 19.20 6.21 12.63
C LEU A 290 19.16 7.73 12.40
N GLN A 291 20.25 8.42 12.73
CA GLN A 291 20.39 9.85 12.51
C GLN A 291 20.17 10.20 11.03
N ALA A 292 20.78 9.44 10.11
CA ALA A 292 20.64 9.65 8.67
C ALA A 292 19.20 9.40 8.19
N LEU A 293 18.53 8.36 8.70
CA LEU A 293 17.13 8.05 8.37
C LEU A 293 16.18 9.14 8.86
N LEU A 294 16.35 9.63 10.09
CA LEU A 294 15.55 10.74 10.61
C LEU A 294 15.76 12.03 9.81
N GLN A 295 17.01 12.34 9.44
CA GLN A 295 17.30 13.49 8.56
C GLN A 295 16.68 13.31 7.16
N LYS A 296 16.63 12.07 6.65
CA LYS A 296 15.95 11.74 5.39
C LYS A 296 14.44 11.94 5.52
N ALA A 297 13.84 11.50 6.61
CA ALA A 297 12.41 11.68 6.89
C ALA A 297 12.02 13.17 6.98
N ILE A 298 12.81 13.97 7.72
CA ILE A 298 12.61 15.43 7.82
C ILE A 298 12.59 16.06 6.42
N ARG A 299 13.62 15.82 5.62
CA ARG A 299 13.72 16.36 4.27
C ARG A 299 12.60 15.87 3.35
N HIS A 300 12.20 14.60 3.48
CA HIS A 300 11.12 14.04 2.70
C HIS A 300 9.78 14.74 3.01
N LEU A 301 9.46 14.93 4.29
CA LEU A 301 8.24 15.66 4.69
C LEU A 301 8.26 17.12 4.23
N GLU A 302 9.41 17.79 4.29
CA GLU A 302 9.58 19.16 3.77
C GLU A 302 9.39 19.25 2.24
N GLN A 303 9.64 18.15 1.52
CA GLN A 303 9.50 18.07 0.06
C GLN A 303 8.12 17.60 -0.39
N ILE A 304 7.31 16.99 0.49
CA ILE A 304 5.96 16.55 0.15
C ILE A 304 5.06 17.78 -0.05
N MET A 305 4.43 17.84 -1.22
CA MET A 305 3.42 18.84 -1.51
C MET A 305 2.03 18.21 -1.44
N THR A 306 1.14 18.83 -0.66
CA THR A 306 -0.28 18.47 -0.61
C THR A 306 -1.13 19.71 -0.46
N ILE A 307 -2.37 19.66 -0.97
CA ILE A 307 -3.34 20.75 -0.83
C ILE A 307 -4.22 20.62 0.42
N ASN A 308 -4.11 19.51 1.16
CA ASN A 308 -4.94 19.27 2.33
C ASN A 308 -4.35 19.97 3.55
N GLU A 309 -5.04 20.99 4.07
CA GLU A 309 -4.57 21.80 5.20
C GLU A 309 -4.29 20.99 6.47
N THR A 310 -5.12 19.96 6.74
CA THR A 310 -4.93 19.09 7.90
C THR A 310 -3.65 18.28 7.77
N GLN A 311 -3.39 17.69 6.60
CA GLN A 311 -2.15 16.97 6.34
C GLN A 311 -0.93 17.90 6.35
N GLN A 312 -1.04 19.12 5.83
CA GLN A 312 0.03 20.11 5.91
C GLN A 312 0.41 20.41 7.36
N LYS A 313 -0.58 20.60 8.24
CA LYS A 313 -0.37 20.82 9.68
C LYS A 313 0.29 19.62 10.34
N LEU A 314 -0.20 18.41 10.07
CA LEU A 314 0.38 17.17 10.59
C LEU A 314 1.84 16.99 10.15
N ASN A 315 2.15 17.22 8.87
CA ASN A 315 3.51 17.17 8.35
C ASN A 315 4.41 18.22 9.02
N ALA A 316 3.92 19.45 9.22
CA ALA A 316 4.69 20.51 9.87
C ALA A 316 5.00 20.21 11.34
N ILE A 317 4.02 19.65 12.07
CA ILE A 317 4.22 19.16 13.45
C ILE A 317 5.29 18.08 13.45
N ALA A 318 5.18 17.07 12.59
CA ALA A 318 6.13 15.98 12.52
C ALA A 318 7.54 16.46 12.17
N VAL A 319 7.69 17.40 11.24
CA VAL A 319 8.99 18.02 10.91
C VAL A 319 9.61 18.70 12.13
N GLY A 320 8.83 19.48 12.89
CA GLY A 320 9.31 20.16 14.08
C GLY A 320 9.76 19.19 15.18
N GLU A 321 8.91 18.19 15.46
CA GLU A 321 9.20 17.15 16.46
C GLU A 321 10.42 16.29 16.06
N LEU A 322 10.53 15.89 14.79
CA LEU A 322 11.66 15.11 14.29
C LEU A 322 12.97 15.91 14.31
N LYS A 323 12.94 17.22 14.00
CA LYS A 323 14.14 18.08 14.13
C LYS A 323 14.62 18.13 15.58
N HIS A 324 13.70 18.33 16.52
CA HIS A 324 14.03 18.34 17.94
C HIS A 324 14.58 16.98 18.42
N MET A 325 13.96 15.87 17.99
CA MET A 325 14.47 14.53 18.27
C MET A 325 15.86 14.31 17.67
N HIS A 326 16.07 14.73 16.42
CA HIS A 326 17.33 14.59 15.70
C HIS A 326 18.47 15.35 16.38
N GLU A 327 18.23 16.58 16.83
CA GLU A 327 19.19 17.41 17.57
C GLU A 327 19.59 16.77 18.91
N ASN A 328 18.63 16.13 19.59
CA ASN A 328 18.83 15.53 20.91
C ASN A 328 19.10 14.01 20.87
N LEU A 329 19.25 13.43 19.68
CA LEU A 329 19.26 11.98 19.48
C LEU A 329 20.36 11.29 20.30
N ALA A 330 21.55 11.91 20.40
CA ALA A 330 22.67 11.34 21.16
C ALA A 330 22.32 11.17 22.64
N THR A 331 21.67 12.18 23.23
CA THR A 331 21.22 12.15 24.63
C THR A 331 20.11 11.13 24.82
N LEU A 332 19.11 11.12 23.93
CA LEU A 332 17.98 10.19 24.00
C LEU A 332 18.45 8.72 23.91
N VAL A 333 19.34 8.44 22.96
CA VAL A 333 19.91 7.09 22.78
C VAL A 333 20.79 6.70 23.96
N ALA A 334 21.57 7.62 24.53
CA ALA A 334 22.40 7.34 25.71
C ALA A 334 21.58 7.08 26.99
N GLN A 335 20.37 7.65 27.09
CA GLN A 335 19.46 7.45 28.23
C GLN A 335 18.58 6.20 28.08
N SER A 336 18.44 5.69 26.86
CA SER A 336 17.64 4.49 26.53
C SER A 336 18.51 3.24 26.60
N GLN A 337 18.07 2.18 27.30
CA GLN A 337 18.79 0.89 27.30
C GLN A 337 18.44 0.05 26.06
N SER A 338 17.22 0.23 25.55
CA SER A 338 16.67 -0.45 24.38
C SER A 338 15.99 0.53 23.43
N TRP A 339 15.75 0.12 22.18
CA TRP A 339 14.91 0.91 21.28
C TRP A 339 13.45 1.01 21.76
N GLY A 340 13.01 0.05 22.57
CA GLY A 340 11.74 0.11 23.29
C GLY A 340 11.63 1.30 24.24
N ASP A 341 12.71 1.62 24.97
CA ASP A 341 12.75 2.78 25.87
C ASP A 341 12.65 4.09 25.09
N LEU A 342 13.40 4.19 23.98
CA LEU A 342 13.32 5.36 23.08
C LEU A 342 11.91 5.57 22.52
N LEU A 343 11.22 4.49 22.15
CA LEU A 343 9.83 4.56 21.68
C LEU A 343 8.87 4.96 22.82
N ALA A 344 9.08 4.45 24.04
CA ALA A 344 8.28 4.81 25.20
C ALA A 344 8.41 6.30 25.54
N ASP A 345 9.63 6.84 25.46
CA ASP A 345 9.89 8.26 25.68
C ASP A 345 9.25 9.13 24.59
N SER A 346 9.07 8.61 23.38
CA SER A 346 8.45 9.32 22.25
C SER A 346 6.91 9.37 22.27
N GLN A 347 6.23 8.76 23.26
CA GLN A 347 4.76 8.66 23.29
C GLN A 347 4.03 10.00 23.37
N HIS A 348 4.70 11.07 23.79
CA HIS A 348 4.16 12.43 23.87
C HIS A 348 4.14 13.15 22.50
N LEU A 349 4.83 12.62 21.49
CA LEU A 349 4.89 13.19 20.14
C LEU A 349 3.65 12.83 19.32
N SER A 350 3.45 13.51 18.20
CA SER A 350 2.37 13.17 17.26
C SER A 350 2.48 11.74 16.71
N LEU A 351 1.35 11.17 16.29
CA LEU A 351 1.30 9.83 15.70
C LEU A 351 2.17 9.71 14.44
N GLU A 352 2.23 10.77 13.63
CA GLU A 352 3.06 10.83 12.42
C GLU A 352 4.55 10.69 12.77
N THR A 353 5.03 11.43 13.78
CA THR A 353 6.42 11.32 14.25
C THR A 353 6.72 9.93 14.80
N GLN A 354 5.80 9.39 15.60
CA GLN A 354 5.96 8.05 16.17
C GLN A 354 6.04 6.99 15.05
N GLU A 355 5.14 6.99 14.07
CA GLU A 355 5.17 5.99 12.98
C GLU A 355 6.39 6.14 12.06
N ILE A 356 6.93 7.35 11.89
CA ILE A 356 8.21 7.57 11.21
C ILE A 356 9.35 6.95 12.00
N LEU A 357 9.41 7.17 13.32
CA LEU A 357 10.43 6.57 14.18
C LEU A 357 10.38 5.04 14.09
N LEU A 358 9.19 4.43 14.13
CA LEU A 358 9.02 2.99 13.98
C LEU A 358 9.55 2.47 12.64
N ALA A 359 9.22 3.15 11.54
CA ALA A 359 9.73 2.79 10.22
C ALA A 359 11.26 2.89 10.16
N CYS A 360 11.85 3.94 10.72
CA CYS A 360 13.29 4.12 10.82
C CYS A 360 13.95 3.00 11.64
N LEU A 361 13.40 2.64 12.81
CA LEU A 361 13.94 1.58 13.65
C LEU A 361 13.90 0.22 12.94
N MET A 362 12.81 -0.09 12.22
CA MET A 362 12.73 -1.31 11.42
C MET A 362 13.75 -1.35 10.27
N GLU A 363 14.16 -0.21 9.72
CA GLU A 363 15.22 -0.14 8.71
C GLU A 363 16.62 -0.47 9.28
N LEU A 364 16.83 -0.33 10.59
CA LEU A 364 18.14 -0.58 11.22
C LEU A 364 18.51 -2.07 11.29
N TYR A 365 17.52 -2.97 11.28
CA TYR A 365 17.72 -4.40 11.48
C TYR A 365 17.08 -5.25 10.37
N PRO A 366 17.55 -5.17 9.11
CA PRO A 366 17.06 -6.02 8.01
C PRO A 366 17.01 -7.51 8.36
N GLU A 367 18.03 -8.00 9.06
CA GLU A 367 18.17 -9.39 9.49
C GLU A 367 17.09 -9.86 10.47
N LEU A 368 16.53 -8.94 11.26
CA LEU A 368 15.44 -9.23 12.20
C LEU A 368 14.07 -9.01 11.57
N VAL A 369 13.96 -8.08 10.63
CA VAL A 369 12.68 -7.66 10.05
C VAL A 369 12.31 -8.47 8.82
N ASP A 370 13.27 -8.75 7.93
CA ASP A 370 12.98 -9.36 6.62
C ASP A 370 12.51 -10.82 6.74
N VAL A 371 12.79 -11.50 7.86
CA VAL A 371 12.29 -12.88 8.14
C VAL A 371 10.77 -12.98 8.25
N TYR A 372 10.09 -11.85 8.45
CA TYR A 372 8.63 -11.78 8.57
C TYR A 372 7.92 -11.52 7.23
N GLN A 373 8.68 -11.26 6.15
CA GLN A 373 8.10 -10.79 4.88
C GLN A 373 7.15 -11.79 4.21
N GLU A 374 7.28 -13.08 4.48
CA GLU A 374 6.45 -14.16 3.91
C GLU A 374 5.23 -14.50 4.78
N GLN A 375 5.09 -13.88 5.96
CA GLN A 375 4.05 -14.21 6.95
C GLN A 375 2.77 -13.36 6.79
N MET A 376 2.58 -12.69 5.64
CA MET A 376 1.47 -11.73 5.44
C MET A 376 0.15 -12.37 4.99
N ASN A 377 0.15 -13.65 4.63
CA ASN A 377 -1.05 -14.37 4.23
C ASN A 377 -1.64 -15.16 5.41
N CYS A 378 -2.95 -15.39 5.41
CA CYS A 378 -3.61 -16.23 6.40
C CYS A 378 -4.88 -16.90 5.83
N ASP A 379 -5.44 -17.84 6.59
CA ASP A 379 -6.81 -18.32 6.39
C ASP A 379 -7.81 -17.25 6.87
N GLU A 380 -8.81 -16.94 6.05
CA GLU A 380 -9.90 -16.00 6.34
C GLU A 380 -11.14 -16.65 6.97
N THR A 381 -11.09 -17.95 7.26
CA THR A 381 -12.22 -18.69 7.80
C THR A 381 -12.59 -18.19 9.21
N LEU A 382 -13.77 -17.55 9.30
CA LEU A 382 -14.37 -17.17 10.58
C LEU A 382 -15.13 -18.37 11.18
N SER A 383 -14.72 -18.81 12.36
CA SER A 383 -15.27 -19.99 13.02
C SER A 383 -15.82 -19.68 14.41
N LEU A 384 -16.71 -20.56 14.88
CA LEU A 384 -17.21 -20.56 16.24
C LEU A 384 -17.12 -21.99 16.77
N PRO A 385 -16.30 -22.26 17.80
CA PRO A 385 -16.16 -23.60 18.34
C PRO A 385 -17.45 -24.09 19.01
N SER A 386 -17.68 -25.39 18.96
CA SER A 386 -18.79 -26.05 19.66
C SER A 386 -18.62 -25.99 21.19
N GLY A 387 -19.72 -26.14 21.92
CA GLY A 387 -19.71 -26.25 23.39
C GLY A 387 -19.49 -24.92 24.12
N LYS A 388 -19.52 -23.79 23.41
CA LYS A 388 -19.48 -22.46 24.04
C LYS A 388 -20.85 -22.09 24.60
N LYS A 389 -20.83 -21.46 25.77
CA LYS A 389 -21.97 -20.80 26.43
C LYS A 389 -21.96 -19.31 26.17
N ILE A 390 -23.09 -18.65 26.35
CA ILE A 390 -23.25 -17.19 26.21
C ILE A 390 -22.17 -16.42 27.00
N GLN A 391 -21.89 -16.80 28.25
CA GLN A 391 -20.88 -16.16 29.09
C GLN A 391 -19.50 -16.07 28.42
N ASN A 392 -19.11 -17.07 27.62
CA ASN A 392 -17.79 -17.06 26.96
C ASN A 392 -17.70 -15.94 25.90
N LEU A 393 -18.79 -15.72 25.17
CA LEU A 393 -18.85 -14.70 24.13
C LEU A 393 -18.97 -13.31 24.75
N LEU A 394 -19.73 -13.16 25.85
CA LEU A 394 -19.77 -11.93 26.65
C LEU A 394 -18.37 -11.52 27.12
N LEU A 395 -17.60 -12.44 27.71
CA LEU A 395 -16.22 -12.15 28.14
C LEU A 395 -15.31 -11.72 26.97
N THR A 396 -15.49 -12.32 25.80
CA THR A 396 -14.73 -11.97 24.59
C THR A 396 -15.07 -10.55 24.12
N LEU A 397 -16.36 -10.20 24.13
CA LEU A 397 -16.89 -8.88 23.79
C LEU A 397 -16.40 -7.81 24.77
N GLU A 398 -16.57 -8.03 26.08
CA GLU A 398 -16.15 -7.12 27.15
C GLU A 398 -14.65 -6.85 27.17
N LYS A 399 -13.84 -7.82 26.74
CA LYS A 399 -12.39 -7.67 26.65
C LYS A 399 -11.95 -6.91 25.39
N ASN A 400 -12.46 -7.29 24.22
CA ASN A 400 -11.88 -6.88 22.93
C ASN A 400 -12.74 -5.91 22.11
N TYR A 401 -14.02 -5.75 22.46
CA TYR A 401 -14.99 -4.94 21.71
C TYR A 401 -15.56 -3.79 22.55
N ARG A 402 -14.86 -3.34 23.60
CA ARG A 402 -15.29 -2.19 24.41
C ARG A 402 -15.55 -0.94 23.58
N TRP A 403 -14.75 -0.71 22.53
CA TRP A 403 -14.94 0.39 21.58
C TRP A 403 -16.32 0.34 20.90
N ALA A 404 -16.86 -0.85 20.65
CA ALA A 404 -18.17 -1.04 20.06
C ALA A 404 -19.28 -1.03 21.11
N ILE A 405 -19.09 -1.73 22.24
CA ILE A 405 -20.09 -1.89 23.30
C ILE A 405 -20.41 -0.56 23.96
N ASN A 406 -19.39 0.27 24.20
CA ASN A 406 -19.55 1.56 24.86
C ASN A 406 -20.10 2.65 23.93
N THR A 407 -20.23 2.39 22.63
CA THR A 407 -20.79 3.34 21.67
C THR A 407 -22.31 3.32 21.74
N ASP A 408 -22.92 4.48 22.01
CA ASP A 408 -24.39 4.62 21.97
C ASP A 408 -24.88 4.80 20.53
N PHE A 409 -25.31 3.70 19.92
CA PHE A 409 -25.87 3.71 18.57
C PHE A 409 -27.30 4.28 18.50
N SER A 410 -27.93 4.71 19.59
CA SER A 410 -29.20 5.47 19.50
C SER A 410 -28.98 6.91 19.02
N LEU A 411 -27.77 7.45 19.20
CA LEU A 411 -27.40 8.80 18.82
C LEU A 411 -27.17 8.92 17.30
N ALA A 412 -27.63 10.04 16.73
CA ALA A 412 -27.57 10.30 15.29
C ALA A 412 -26.12 10.40 14.79
N GLU A 413 -25.21 10.99 15.57
CA GLU A 413 -23.79 11.10 15.22
C GLU A 413 -23.10 9.74 15.09
N ASN A 414 -23.53 8.72 15.85
CA ASN A 414 -22.99 7.36 15.79
C ASN A 414 -23.57 6.51 14.64
N GLN A 415 -24.59 7.04 13.95
CA GLN A 415 -25.25 6.41 12.81
C GLN A 415 -25.34 7.36 11.60
N TYR A 416 -24.49 8.37 11.53
CA TYR A 416 -24.57 9.45 10.56
C TYR A 416 -24.37 8.97 9.13
N TRP A 417 -23.36 8.14 8.90
CA TRP A 417 -23.06 7.57 7.59
C TRP A 417 -23.78 6.24 7.37
N PHE A 418 -24.02 5.90 6.10
CA PHE A 418 -24.29 4.55 5.64
C PHE A 418 -23.43 4.21 4.42
N TRP A 419 -22.93 2.99 4.37
CA TRP A 419 -22.12 2.49 3.26
C TRP A 419 -23.01 1.72 2.29
N TYR A 420 -22.86 1.94 0.98
CA TYR A 420 -23.61 1.19 -0.03
C TYR A 420 -22.74 0.94 -1.27
N ARG A 421 -23.22 0.13 -2.20
CA ARG A 421 -22.56 -0.08 -3.51
C ARG A 421 -23.33 0.62 -4.61
N SER A 422 -22.64 1.38 -5.46
CA SER A 422 -23.27 2.01 -6.62
C SER A 422 -23.66 0.97 -7.67
N GLN A 423 -24.82 1.13 -8.30
CA GLN A 423 -25.28 0.22 -9.36
C GLN A 423 -24.38 0.24 -10.61
N ASP A 424 -23.85 1.40 -11.00
CA ASP A 424 -23.15 1.57 -12.28
C ASP A 424 -21.78 0.87 -12.35
N LYS A 425 -21.05 0.85 -11.23
CA LYS A 425 -19.64 0.40 -11.16
C LYS A 425 -19.34 -0.54 -9.99
N GLU A 426 -20.36 -0.92 -9.22
CA GLU A 426 -20.26 -1.74 -7.99
C GLU A 426 -19.25 -1.18 -6.95
N GLU A 427 -19.00 0.13 -6.99
CA GLU A 427 -18.05 0.78 -6.09
C GLU A 427 -18.69 1.12 -4.74
N PRO A 428 -17.96 0.94 -3.62
CA PRO A 428 -18.36 1.44 -2.32
C PRO A 428 -18.55 2.97 -2.32
N ARG A 429 -19.67 3.40 -1.75
CA ARG A 429 -20.07 4.79 -1.56
C ARG A 429 -20.48 5.03 -0.11
N LEU A 430 -20.51 6.30 0.25
CA LEU A 430 -20.92 6.82 1.55
C LEU A 430 -22.03 7.85 1.34
N GLY A 431 -23.18 7.60 1.97
CA GLY A 431 -24.31 8.52 2.01
C GLY A 431 -24.60 9.00 3.43
N VAL A 432 -25.16 10.21 3.56
CA VAL A 432 -25.64 10.77 4.83
C VAL A 432 -27.04 10.24 5.13
N ARG A 433 -27.20 9.57 6.27
CA ARG A 433 -28.48 8.98 6.68
C ARG A 433 -29.54 10.08 6.89
N GLY A 434 -30.72 9.87 6.31
CA GLY A 434 -31.83 10.81 6.39
C GLY A 434 -31.76 11.99 5.41
N GLU A 435 -30.62 12.20 4.74
CA GLU A 435 -30.46 13.22 3.69
C GLU A 435 -30.40 12.58 2.30
N GLU A 436 -29.69 11.46 2.17
CA GLU A 436 -29.51 10.73 0.92
C GLU A 436 -30.33 9.43 0.91
N PRO A 437 -30.94 9.04 -0.23
CA PRO A 437 -31.64 7.76 -0.36
C PRO A 437 -30.66 6.58 -0.36
N GLY A 438 -31.14 5.39 -0.01
CA GLY A 438 -30.37 4.14 -0.12
C GLY A 438 -29.85 3.58 1.20
N ASP A 439 -30.28 4.12 2.35
CA ASP A 439 -29.97 3.58 3.67
C ASP A 439 -30.59 2.19 3.90
N ASP A 440 -31.68 1.87 3.20
CA ASP A 440 -32.26 0.54 3.07
C ASP A 440 -31.33 -0.48 2.38
N ARG A 441 -30.31 0.00 1.65
CA ARG A 441 -29.30 -0.81 0.93
C ARG A 441 -27.94 -0.80 1.59
N GLU A 442 -27.90 -0.47 2.89
CA GLU A 442 -26.67 -0.41 3.65
C GLU A 442 -25.89 -1.74 3.63
N SER A 443 -24.60 -1.65 3.35
CA SER A 443 -23.66 -2.76 3.40
C SER A 443 -23.30 -3.07 4.86
N LEU A 444 -23.12 -4.36 5.17
CA LEU A 444 -22.82 -4.87 6.51
C LEU A 444 -21.38 -4.60 6.99
N LEU A 445 -20.90 -3.36 6.82
CA LEU A 445 -19.58 -2.91 7.26
C LEU A 445 -19.59 -2.36 8.70
N ASP A 446 -20.77 -2.22 9.30
CA ASP A 446 -21.02 -1.67 10.63
C ASP A 446 -20.70 -2.65 11.78
N ILE A 447 -19.50 -3.25 11.76
CA ILE A 447 -19.09 -4.28 12.72
C ILE A 447 -19.28 -3.85 14.17
N GLY A 448 -18.97 -2.59 14.50
CA GLY A 448 -19.19 -2.05 15.84
C GLY A 448 -20.67 -2.08 16.25
N ARG A 449 -21.59 -1.67 15.37
CA ARG A 449 -23.03 -1.69 15.64
C ARG A 449 -23.57 -3.12 15.73
N GLN A 450 -23.10 -4.01 14.86
CA GLN A 450 -23.47 -5.43 14.89
C GLN A 450 -23.00 -6.10 16.20
N ALA A 451 -21.76 -5.83 16.64
CA ALA A 451 -21.21 -6.36 17.89
C ALA A 451 -21.94 -5.80 19.12
N ASN A 452 -22.28 -4.50 19.11
CA ASN A 452 -23.10 -3.88 20.15
C ASN A 452 -24.50 -4.53 20.26
N ARG A 453 -25.19 -4.70 19.13
CA ARG A 453 -26.51 -5.38 19.10
C ARG A 453 -26.45 -6.83 19.57
N LEU A 454 -25.39 -7.56 19.19
CA LEU A 454 -25.13 -8.91 19.68
C LEU A 454 -24.94 -8.91 21.20
N TYR A 455 -24.11 -8.01 21.72
CA TYR A 455 -23.82 -7.90 23.15
C TYR A 455 -25.10 -7.69 23.96
N HIS A 456 -25.94 -6.73 23.58
CA HIS A 456 -27.21 -6.48 24.28
C HIS A 456 -28.19 -7.66 24.20
N ALA A 457 -28.30 -8.33 23.04
CA ALA A 457 -29.14 -9.51 22.91
C ALA A 457 -28.66 -10.69 23.78
N LEU A 458 -27.34 -10.84 23.98
CA LEU A 458 -26.78 -11.87 24.86
C LEU A 458 -27.04 -11.57 26.34
N LEU A 459 -27.08 -10.29 26.75
CA LEU A 459 -27.38 -9.90 28.13
C LEU A 459 -28.81 -10.24 28.57
N GLU A 460 -29.75 -10.37 27.62
CA GLU A 460 -31.13 -10.77 27.88
C GLU A 460 -31.30 -12.29 28.13
N GLN A 461 -30.22 -13.06 28.00
CA GLN A 461 -30.23 -14.51 28.07
C GLN A 461 -29.49 -15.03 29.30
N ALA A 462 -29.77 -16.27 29.71
CA ALA A 462 -29.03 -16.91 30.79
C ALA A 462 -27.55 -17.13 30.37
N PRO A 463 -26.56 -16.73 31.18
CA PRO A 463 -25.14 -16.87 30.82
C PRO A 463 -24.68 -18.31 30.53
N GLU A 464 -25.36 -19.27 31.16
CA GLU A 464 -25.09 -20.69 31.02
C GLU A 464 -25.72 -21.33 29.77
N LEU A 465 -26.63 -20.62 29.07
CA LEU A 465 -27.29 -21.10 27.87
C LEU A 465 -26.25 -21.40 26.78
N SER A 466 -26.49 -22.47 26.02
CA SER A 466 -25.63 -22.82 24.89
C SER A 466 -25.67 -21.70 23.86
N LEU A 467 -24.50 -21.27 23.40
CA LEU A 467 -24.40 -20.29 22.34
C LEU A 467 -24.99 -20.83 21.02
N VAL A 468 -24.96 -22.15 20.80
CA VAL A 468 -25.59 -22.77 19.64
C VAL A 468 -27.11 -22.66 19.73
N GLU A 469 -27.70 -22.92 20.90
CA GLU A 469 -29.14 -22.79 21.11
C GLU A 469 -29.59 -21.34 20.86
N PHE A 470 -28.85 -20.37 21.39
CA PHE A 470 -29.08 -18.95 21.10
C PHE A 470 -29.02 -18.65 19.60
N LEU A 471 -28.00 -19.12 18.89
CA LEU A 471 -27.85 -18.83 17.45
C LEU A 471 -28.86 -19.56 16.56
N VAL A 472 -29.46 -20.65 17.03
CA VAL A 472 -30.60 -21.30 16.35
C VAL A 472 -31.86 -20.45 16.51
N GLN A 473 -32.09 -19.88 17.69
CA GLN A 473 -33.23 -19.01 17.96
C GLN A 473 -33.08 -17.62 17.32
N TYR A 474 -31.85 -17.10 17.24
CA TYR A 474 -31.52 -15.77 16.72
C TYR A 474 -30.48 -15.86 15.58
N PRO A 475 -30.85 -16.42 14.41
CA PRO A 475 -29.93 -16.70 13.32
C PRO A 475 -29.26 -15.44 12.73
N GLN A 476 -29.86 -14.26 12.89
CA GLN A 476 -29.28 -12.99 12.46
C GLN A 476 -27.92 -12.68 13.10
N TYR A 477 -27.63 -13.24 14.28
CA TYR A 477 -26.38 -13.03 15.00
C TYR A 477 -25.25 -14.00 14.61
N ARG A 478 -25.53 -15.00 13.76
CA ARG A 478 -24.57 -16.08 13.46
C ARG A 478 -23.27 -15.57 12.85
N THR A 479 -23.33 -14.64 11.91
CA THR A 479 -22.15 -14.11 11.22
C THR A 479 -21.29 -13.27 12.18
N ILE A 480 -21.90 -12.33 12.90
CA ILE A 480 -21.17 -11.48 13.83
C ILE A 480 -20.62 -12.26 15.03
N ALA A 481 -21.34 -13.27 15.55
CA ALA A 481 -20.84 -14.13 16.62
C ALA A 481 -19.58 -14.91 16.22
N ARG A 482 -19.53 -15.44 14.97
CA ARG A 482 -18.32 -16.08 14.42
C ARG A 482 -17.16 -15.10 14.30
N ARG A 483 -17.41 -13.89 13.79
CA ARG A 483 -16.40 -12.84 13.66
C ARG A 483 -15.83 -12.45 15.02
N VAL A 484 -16.70 -12.04 15.94
CA VAL A 484 -16.33 -11.61 17.30
C VAL A 484 -15.54 -12.69 18.03
N TRP A 485 -15.97 -13.95 17.91
CA TRP A 485 -15.22 -15.04 18.50
C TRP A 485 -13.84 -15.19 17.87
N THR A 486 -13.76 -15.30 16.54
CA THR A 486 -12.49 -15.52 15.83
C THR A 486 -11.53 -14.35 16.07
N MET A 487 -11.97 -13.12 15.83
CA MET A 487 -11.15 -11.92 15.94
C MET A 487 -10.82 -11.56 17.39
N GLY A 488 -11.71 -11.86 18.34
CA GLY A 488 -11.42 -11.67 19.77
C GLY A 488 -10.37 -12.63 20.35
N HIS A 489 -9.97 -13.65 19.59
CA HIS A 489 -8.90 -14.59 19.92
C HIS A 489 -7.66 -14.44 19.02
N LYS A 490 -7.64 -13.39 18.19
CA LYS A 490 -6.47 -13.00 17.39
C LYS A 490 -5.65 -11.93 18.13
N ALA A 491 -4.41 -11.73 17.72
CA ALA A 491 -3.47 -10.88 18.46
C ALA A 491 -3.82 -9.38 18.36
N MET A 492 -4.22 -8.91 17.18
CA MET A 492 -4.62 -7.52 16.94
C MET A 492 -6.14 -7.39 16.82
N GLY A 493 -6.82 -8.38 16.24
CA GLY A 493 -8.28 -8.40 16.19
C GLY A 493 -8.88 -7.44 15.15
N ASP A 494 -10.04 -6.86 15.46
CA ASP A 494 -10.76 -5.94 14.57
C ASP A 494 -10.20 -4.52 14.61
N ILE A 495 -10.32 -3.79 13.50
CA ILE A 495 -10.11 -2.33 13.49
C ILE A 495 -11.15 -1.68 14.39
N GLN A 496 -10.69 -0.88 15.35
CA GLN A 496 -11.53 -0.31 16.41
C GLN A 496 -12.19 1.00 15.96
N MET A 497 -13.05 0.91 14.94
CA MET A 497 -13.65 2.06 14.26
C MET A 497 -15.17 1.94 14.17
N ASN A 498 -15.90 2.96 14.63
CA ASN A 498 -17.28 3.15 14.21
C ASN A 498 -17.31 3.79 12.80
N VAL A 499 -17.38 2.97 11.76
CA VAL A 499 -17.40 3.43 10.36
C VAL A 499 -18.63 4.25 9.99
N LEU A 500 -19.65 4.30 10.87
CA LEU A 500 -20.86 5.08 10.69
C LEU A 500 -20.82 6.46 11.37
N HIS A 501 -19.82 6.69 12.24
CA HIS A 501 -19.75 7.92 13.04
C HIS A 501 -19.54 9.16 12.17
N LYS A 502 -20.13 10.30 12.51
CA LYS A 502 -20.04 11.55 11.73
C LYS A 502 -18.60 11.98 11.44
N ALA A 503 -17.70 11.85 12.41
CA ALA A 503 -16.28 12.17 12.27
C ALA A 503 -15.41 11.01 11.75
N SER A 504 -16.02 9.89 11.36
CA SER A 504 -15.32 8.75 10.76
C SER A 504 -14.63 9.18 9.47
N LEU A 505 -13.31 8.99 9.40
CA LEU A 505 -12.51 9.28 8.21
C LEU A 505 -12.05 7.96 7.58
N PRO A 506 -12.68 7.50 6.48
CA PRO A 506 -12.22 6.34 5.71
C PRO A 506 -10.76 6.46 5.27
N MET A 507 -10.25 7.68 5.18
CA MET A 507 -8.85 7.99 4.89
C MET A 507 -7.86 7.21 5.74
N HIS A 508 -8.16 6.99 7.03
CA HIS A 508 -7.30 6.20 7.92
C HIS A 508 -7.13 4.75 7.42
N LEU A 509 -8.22 4.14 6.98
CA LEU A 509 -8.22 2.79 6.38
C LEU A 509 -7.44 2.78 5.06
N LEU A 510 -7.66 3.79 4.21
CA LEU A 510 -6.93 3.90 2.94
C LEU A 510 -5.43 4.00 3.18
N ARG A 511 -4.99 4.90 4.06
CA ARG A 511 -3.57 5.10 4.39
C ARG A 511 -2.94 3.83 4.97
N CYS A 512 -3.63 3.14 5.89
CA CYS A 512 -3.19 1.85 6.42
C CYS A 512 -2.88 0.84 5.30
N LYS A 513 -3.86 0.56 4.43
CA LYS A 513 -3.67 -0.42 3.34
C LYS A 513 -2.58 0.01 2.36
N LEU A 514 -2.53 1.28 2.01
CA LEU A 514 -1.54 1.82 1.06
C LEU A 514 -0.13 1.80 1.65
N SER A 515 0.04 1.99 2.96
CA SER A 515 1.33 1.83 3.65
C SER A 515 1.81 0.37 3.64
N MET A 516 0.89 -0.60 3.83
CA MET A 516 1.20 -2.03 3.70
C MET A 516 1.59 -2.41 2.28
N PHE A 517 0.97 -1.80 1.27
CA PHE A 517 1.40 -1.98 -0.12
C PHE A 517 2.80 -1.39 -0.31
N GLY A 518 3.07 -0.23 0.28
CA GLY A 518 4.36 0.46 0.27
C GLY A 518 4.33 1.79 -0.49
N ALA A 519 3.21 2.51 -0.39
CA ALA A 519 3.13 3.89 -0.83
C ALA A 519 4.03 4.81 0.01
N THR A 520 4.63 5.82 -0.61
CA THR A 520 5.54 6.79 0.04
C THR A 520 4.84 8.11 0.37
N THR A 521 4.31 8.78 -0.64
CA THR A 521 3.69 10.10 -0.52
C THR A 521 2.19 9.95 -0.34
N PHE A 522 1.60 10.65 0.63
CA PHE A 522 0.16 10.69 0.84
C PHE A 522 -0.35 12.12 0.64
N ASP A 523 -1.18 12.31 -0.36
CA ASP A 523 -1.74 13.60 -0.72
C ASP A 523 -3.28 13.49 -0.77
N PRO A 524 -3.95 13.66 0.38
CA PRO A 524 -5.40 13.63 0.46
C PRO A 524 -6.00 14.75 -0.41
N ARG A 525 -7.01 14.40 -1.21
CA ARG A 525 -7.70 15.37 -2.08
C ARG A 525 -9.13 15.66 -1.62
N SER A 526 -9.68 14.78 -0.79
CA SER A 526 -10.82 15.01 0.10
C SER A 526 -10.84 13.93 1.17
N ASP A 527 -11.86 13.93 2.03
CA ASP A 527 -12.05 12.90 3.07
C ASP A 527 -12.34 11.50 2.51
N ARG A 528 -12.51 11.38 1.18
CA ARG A 528 -12.94 10.16 0.48
C ARG A 528 -11.89 9.56 -0.45
N TRP A 529 -10.81 10.28 -0.77
CA TRP A 529 -9.77 9.78 -1.66
C TRP A 529 -8.42 10.49 -1.52
N VAL A 530 -7.36 9.74 -1.82
CA VAL A 530 -5.96 10.14 -1.66
C VAL A 530 -5.16 9.79 -2.90
N ARG A 531 -4.20 10.65 -3.26
CA ARG A 531 -3.16 10.33 -4.24
C ARG A 531 -1.93 9.80 -3.52
N VAL A 532 -1.37 8.73 -4.07
CA VAL A 532 -0.12 8.16 -3.57
C VAL A 532 0.86 7.84 -4.68
N THR A 533 2.10 7.58 -4.32
CA THR A 533 3.15 7.13 -5.24
C THR A 533 3.69 5.78 -4.79
N PHE A 534 3.74 4.82 -5.71
CA PHE A 534 4.39 3.52 -5.51
C PHE A 534 5.76 3.46 -6.19
N PHE A 535 6.66 2.63 -5.66
CA PHE A 535 8.01 2.41 -6.21
C PHE A 535 8.86 3.68 -6.36
N GLN A 536 8.53 4.73 -5.62
CA GLN A 536 9.30 5.96 -5.60
C GLN A 536 10.61 5.71 -4.84
N GLY A 537 11.75 5.94 -5.49
CA GLY A 537 13.08 5.61 -4.97
C GLY A 537 13.51 4.16 -5.22
N ALA A 538 12.61 3.28 -5.66
CA ALA A 538 12.94 1.87 -5.91
C ALA A 538 13.97 1.72 -7.06
N PRO A 539 14.80 0.66 -7.05
CA PRO A 539 15.80 0.42 -8.09
C PRO A 539 15.17 0.31 -9.49
N LEU A 540 15.95 0.63 -10.51
CA LEU A 540 15.61 0.41 -11.92
C LEU A 540 15.73 -1.09 -12.27
N LEU A 541 15.10 -1.52 -13.37
CA LEU A 541 15.09 -2.94 -13.76
C LEU A 541 16.49 -3.54 -13.92
N ASP A 542 17.43 -2.75 -14.43
CA ASP A 542 18.83 -3.13 -14.63
C ASP A 542 19.67 -3.01 -13.34
N GLU A 543 19.11 -2.46 -12.27
CA GLU A 543 19.78 -2.32 -10.96
C GLU A 543 19.37 -3.40 -9.95
N ILE A 544 18.22 -4.08 -10.14
CA ILE A 544 17.66 -5.01 -9.13
C ILE A 544 18.67 -6.06 -8.64
N HIS A 545 19.53 -6.54 -9.54
CA HIS A 545 20.52 -7.59 -9.24
C HIS A 545 21.88 -7.04 -8.79
N SER A 546 22.05 -5.71 -8.77
CA SER A 546 23.30 -5.09 -8.33
C SER A 546 23.47 -5.26 -6.82
N GLN A 547 24.67 -5.62 -6.39
CA GLN A 547 25.04 -5.60 -4.97
C GLN A 547 24.97 -4.20 -4.35
N THR A 548 24.95 -3.15 -5.19
CA THR A 548 24.77 -1.75 -4.77
C THR A 548 23.30 -1.32 -4.70
N ALA A 549 22.36 -2.09 -5.24
CA ALA A 549 20.93 -1.81 -5.10
C ALA A 549 20.49 -2.23 -3.70
N GLN A 550 20.81 -1.37 -2.73
CA GLN A 550 20.39 -1.55 -1.37
C GLN A 550 18.89 -1.29 -1.27
N ASP A 551 18.21 -2.07 -0.44
CA ASP A 551 16.82 -1.82 -0.09
C ASP A 551 16.76 -0.66 0.93
N ASP A 552 17.14 0.54 0.49
CA ASP A 552 17.39 1.75 1.30
C ASP A 552 16.48 2.93 0.91
N TRP A 553 15.45 2.65 0.12
CA TRP A 553 14.61 3.65 -0.53
C TRP A 553 13.39 4.11 0.29
N LEU A 554 13.44 3.96 1.62
CA LEU A 554 12.51 4.66 2.52
C LEU A 554 12.72 6.18 2.41
N PHE A 555 11.62 6.97 2.45
CA PHE A 555 11.64 8.44 2.36
C PHE A 555 12.44 9.00 1.16
N PRO A 556 12.01 8.73 -0.09
CA PRO A 556 12.73 9.18 -1.29
C PRO A 556 12.87 10.70 -1.31
N LEU A 557 14.05 11.18 -1.68
CA LEU A 557 14.40 12.60 -1.74
C LEU A 557 14.55 13.07 -3.17
N LEU A 558 14.21 14.35 -3.42
CA LEU A 558 14.51 15.02 -4.67
C LEU A 558 16.03 15.00 -4.95
N PRO A 559 16.46 14.55 -6.14
CA PRO A 559 17.86 14.61 -6.54
C PRO A 559 18.38 16.05 -6.60
N ASN A 560 19.65 16.26 -6.22
CA ASN A 560 20.28 17.56 -6.31
C ASN A 560 20.75 17.84 -7.75
N LEU A 561 20.45 19.02 -8.29
CA LEU A 561 20.89 19.46 -9.62
C LEU A 561 22.41 19.36 -9.81
N ASN A 562 23.20 19.65 -8.77
CA ASN A 562 24.66 19.53 -8.84
C ASN A 562 25.14 18.08 -8.93
N GLU A 563 24.40 17.13 -8.36
CA GLU A 563 24.70 15.70 -8.46
C GLU A 563 24.36 15.15 -9.86
N LEU A 564 23.33 15.71 -10.51
CA LEU A 564 22.96 15.35 -11.89
C LEU A 564 24.05 15.75 -12.89
N LEU A 565 24.68 16.92 -12.70
CA LEU A 565 25.72 17.43 -13.60
C LEU A 565 27.06 16.70 -13.47
N ASN A 566 27.36 16.14 -12.29
CA ASN A 566 28.64 15.48 -12.02
C ASN A 566 28.66 13.99 -12.38
N ASN A 567 27.50 13.33 -12.49
CA ASN A 567 27.37 11.90 -12.78
C ASN A 567 27.21 11.57 -14.28
N ASP A 568 27.12 12.57 -15.16
CA ASP A 568 27.06 12.39 -16.63
C ASP A 568 28.44 12.13 -17.27
N GLN A 569 29.52 12.00 -16.49
CA GLN A 569 30.77 11.44 -17.01
C GLN A 569 30.65 9.91 -17.05
N PRO A 570 30.86 9.26 -18.21
CA PRO A 570 31.01 7.82 -18.26
C PRO A 570 32.13 7.43 -17.28
N LEU A 571 31.96 6.33 -16.55
CA LEU A 571 33.07 5.63 -15.90
C LEU A 571 34.05 5.16 -16.98
N GLY A 572 34.81 6.10 -17.52
CA GLY A 572 35.94 5.86 -18.40
C GLY A 572 37.02 5.21 -17.57
N SER A 573 37.37 3.99 -17.96
CA SER A 573 38.70 3.39 -17.80
C SER A 573 39.68 4.23 -16.97
N LYS A 574 39.70 4.02 -15.66
CA LYS A 574 40.94 4.25 -14.91
C LYS A 574 41.88 3.12 -15.32
N GLY A 575 42.67 3.42 -16.35
CA GLY A 575 43.74 2.56 -16.84
C GLY A 575 44.93 2.57 -15.87
N LEU A 576 45.56 1.39 -15.83
CA LEU A 576 46.82 0.98 -15.19
C LEU A 576 46.79 0.83 -13.66
#